data_AF-A0A415LK77-F1
#
_entry.id   AF-A0A415LK77-F1
#
_cell.length_a   1.000
_cell.length_b   1.000
_cell.length_c   1.000
_cell.angle_alpha   90.00
_cell.angle_beta   90.00
_cell.angle_gamma   90.00
#
_symmetry.space_group_name_H-M   'P 1'
#
loop_
_entity.id
_entity.type
_entity.pdbx_description
1 polymer ?
#
loop_
_entity_poly.entity_id
_entity_poly.type
_entity_poly.pdbx_seq_one_letter_code
_entity_poly.pdbx_strand_id
1 'polypeptide(L)'
;MKRLKHTLCILLTVVLTLTSLTLLPVSAEADGDTVITVPITVQEEYDMAQEFFEILNRNRADAGKYEYILDDRLMDVAMERAAQCCIYFGHGSMVYERKEHAALEGTYIDKYGKHSTDIFMQEDIAEGLADAQSTYTVWYNSNGHRPLLTDTKNYKYCGIGVVTYHGKREWVLVVSNAPVGNTIGSVSGSRTNTRDIRAKVKYFAGGNITIKGLNKKTDTPFEFADYSGNGNSGYSTADFPSLFTYRNNTPGIIDVDGQGRITTKAAGAGSFTVFYRGTTELCTVNVNVKLSYKDMLALTPTPTPKQTETAAPTQPPKQPETAKPTEPPKQTEVPKPTKAPEQAKPTQPPKQTEVSKPTATPKPVQPVKPVKPVSTKFTVKTKNVTYNGKAQKPAVNVYAGNKKISSKYYSVSYKNNKNVGYGTVVVKGKGSYAKYSGFTTFKINLKKVSLSSVKAQKKKMVVYWKKTGGNHGYQVQYSTSKRFSSNVKTVRLSAGKKSVTIKNIPAKKRYYVRIRSYKKVGNKIWYTGWSKAKNVRTK
;
A
#
# COMPACT_ATOMS: atom_id res chain seq x y z
N MET A 1 -21.70 76.83 19.69
CA MET A 1 -21.64 75.69 18.74
C MET A 1 -20.31 74.91 18.78
N LYS A 2 -19.84 74.40 19.94
CA LYS A 2 -18.62 73.56 20.03
C LYS A 2 -18.77 72.24 20.79
N ARG A 3 -19.93 71.97 21.42
CA ARG A 3 -20.23 70.68 22.12
C ARG A 3 -21.16 69.72 21.34
N LEU A 4 -21.57 70.07 20.11
CA LEU A 4 -22.44 69.23 19.28
C LEU A 4 -21.70 68.48 18.14
N LYS A 5 -20.39 68.73 17.97
CA LYS A 5 -19.56 68.11 16.92
C LYS A 5 -18.70 66.92 17.39
N HIS A 6 -18.76 66.54 18.67
CA HIS A 6 -18.08 65.33 19.18
C HIS A 6 -19.05 64.17 19.46
N THR A 7 -20.28 64.45 19.88
CA THR A 7 -21.32 63.41 20.01
C THR A 7 -21.76 62.83 18.66
N LEU A 8 -21.77 63.62 17.58
CA LEU A 8 -22.17 63.13 16.25
C LEU A 8 -21.11 62.25 15.56
N CYS A 9 -19.81 62.48 15.80
CA CYS A 9 -18.74 61.62 15.27
C CYS A 9 -18.63 60.28 15.99
N ILE A 10 -19.07 60.19 17.26
CA ILE A 10 -19.08 58.93 18.03
C ILE A 10 -20.26 58.06 17.58
N LEU A 11 -21.43 58.62 17.32
CA LEU A 11 -22.55 57.85 16.78
C LEU A 11 -22.31 57.33 15.35
N LEU A 12 -21.62 58.07 14.48
CA LEU A 12 -21.29 57.57 13.13
C LEU A 12 -20.17 56.50 13.10
N THR A 13 -19.35 56.40 14.16
CA THR A 13 -18.33 55.34 14.30
C THR A 13 -18.84 54.12 15.10
N VAL A 14 -19.93 54.27 15.87
CA VAL A 14 -20.59 53.16 16.58
C VAL A 14 -21.68 52.48 15.72
N VAL A 15 -22.29 53.17 14.75
CA VAL A 15 -23.27 52.54 13.84
C VAL A 15 -22.60 51.78 12.67
N LEU A 16 -21.30 51.97 12.40
CA LEU A 16 -20.57 51.23 11.36
C LEU A 16 -19.74 50.03 11.86
N THR A 17 -19.89 49.64 13.13
CA THR A 17 -19.21 48.47 13.73
C THR A 17 -20.17 47.35 14.14
N LEU A 18 -21.46 47.49 13.83
CA LEU A 18 -22.53 46.57 14.22
C LEU A 18 -23.32 45.94 13.05
N THR A 19 -22.79 46.02 11.83
CA THR A 19 -23.17 45.14 10.71
C THR A 19 -21.97 44.56 9.96
N SER A 20 -20.82 44.39 10.63
CA SER A 20 -20.01 43.21 10.34
C SER A 20 -20.70 42.01 10.98
N LEU A 21 -21.85 41.63 10.40
CA LEU A 21 -22.34 40.26 10.52
C LEU A 21 -21.14 39.42 10.10
N THR A 22 -20.55 38.67 11.02
CA THR A 22 -19.58 37.66 10.65
C THR A 22 -20.35 36.64 9.85
N LEU A 23 -20.38 36.86 8.54
CA LEU A 23 -20.25 35.81 7.55
C LEU A 23 -18.91 35.11 7.88
N LEU A 24 -18.94 34.32 8.97
CA LEU A 24 -18.42 32.98 8.92
C LEU A 24 -18.85 32.48 7.54
N PRO A 25 -17.93 32.11 6.64
CA PRO A 25 -18.35 31.42 5.44
C PRO A 25 -19.12 30.22 5.95
N VAL A 26 -20.43 30.23 5.70
CA VAL A 26 -21.26 29.03 5.77
C VAL A 26 -20.77 28.19 4.60
N SER A 27 -19.58 27.60 4.76
CA SER A 27 -19.24 26.39 4.07
C SER A 27 -20.26 25.39 4.56
N ALA A 28 -21.34 25.26 3.79
CA ALA A 28 -22.18 24.09 3.90
C ALA A 28 -21.24 22.91 3.84
N GLU A 29 -21.18 22.13 4.92
CA GLU A 29 -20.50 20.84 4.92
C GLU A 29 -21.00 20.12 3.67
N ALA A 30 -20.07 19.70 2.81
CA ALA A 30 -20.48 19.11 1.53
C ALA A 30 -21.36 17.90 1.86
N ASP A 31 -22.50 17.79 1.18
CA ASP A 31 -23.34 16.59 1.28
C ASP A 31 -22.41 15.38 1.17
N GLY A 32 -22.47 14.47 2.15
CA GLY A 32 -21.57 13.31 2.21
C GLY A 32 -21.62 12.46 0.95
N ASP A 33 -22.69 12.58 0.16
CA ASP A 33 -22.88 11.94 -1.14
C ASP A 33 -22.32 12.71 -2.36
N THR A 34 -21.76 13.90 -2.15
CA THR A 34 -20.99 14.66 -3.16
C THR A 34 -19.82 13.80 -3.66
N VAL A 35 -19.76 13.53 -4.97
CA VAL A 35 -18.65 12.75 -5.56
C VAL A 35 -17.51 13.67 -5.98
N ILE A 36 -16.32 13.43 -5.42
CA ILE A 36 -15.05 14.05 -5.84
C ILE A 36 -14.17 13.04 -6.58
N THR A 37 -13.04 13.50 -7.12
CA THR A 37 -12.03 12.66 -7.75
C THR A 37 -10.66 12.94 -7.16
N VAL A 38 -10.09 11.99 -6.42
CA VAL A 38 -8.76 12.14 -5.79
C VAL A 38 -7.72 11.31 -6.54
N PRO A 39 -6.57 11.89 -6.91
CA PRO A 39 -5.45 11.12 -7.44
C PRO A 39 -4.81 10.31 -6.31
N ILE A 40 -4.45 9.05 -6.54
CA ILE A 40 -3.64 8.26 -5.61
C ILE A 40 -2.42 7.69 -6.33
N THR A 41 -1.23 7.99 -5.82
CA THR A 41 0.03 7.49 -6.39
C THR A 41 0.47 6.22 -5.66
N VAL A 42 0.28 5.08 -6.30
CA VAL A 42 0.60 3.76 -5.73
C VAL A 42 1.75 3.08 -6.49
N GLN A 43 2.40 2.12 -5.83
CA GLN A 43 3.31 1.19 -6.49
C GLN A 43 2.55 -0.11 -6.80
N GLU A 44 2.24 -0.35 -8.09
CA GLU A 44 1.59 -1.57 -8.57
C GLU A 44 2.62 -2.71 -8.69
N GLU A 45 2.47 -3.76 -7.91
CA GLU A 45 3.46 -4.85 -7.72
C GLU A 45 3.09 -6.12 -8.53
N TYR A 46 3.14 -6.03 -9.86
CA TYR A 46 2.82 -7.15 -10.77
C TYR A 46 3.63 -8.43 -10.55
N ASP A 47 4.89 -8.34 -10.08
CA ASP A 47 5.67 -9.52 -9.67
C ASP A 47 4.96 -10.32 -8.55
N MET A 48 4.32 -9.62 -7.59
CA MET A 48 3.57 -10.26 -6.50
C MET A 48 2.22 -10.81 -6.98
N ALA A 49 1.54 -10.09 -7.89
CA ALA A 49 0.32 -10.58 -8.52
C ALA A 49 0.55 -11.88 -9.31
N GLN A 50 1.69 -11.97 -10.02
CA GLN A 50 2.10 -13.18 -10.74
C GLN A 50 2.43 -14.33 -9.78
N GLU A 51 3.15 -14.06 -8.69
CA GLU A 51 3.45 -15.08 -7.68
C GLU A 51 2.17 -15.65 -7.04
N PHE A 52 1.18 -14.78 -6.75
CA PHE A 52 -0.12 -15.21 -6.25
C PHE A 52 -0.89 -16.05 -7.28
N PHE A 53 -0.90 -15.65 -8.55
CA PHE A 53 -1.52 -16.42 -9.63
C PHE A 53 -0.92 -17.84 -9.75
N GLU A 54 0.41 -17.94 -9.67
CA GLU A 54 1.13 -19.22 -9.73
C GLU A 54 0.86 -20.12 -8.52
N ILE A 55 0.74 -19.54 -7.31
CA ILE A 55 0.36 -20.29 -6.09
C ILE A 55 -1.10 -20.77 -6.20
N LEU A 56 -2.02 -19.88 -6.60
CA LEU A 56 -3.43 -20.20 -6.78
C LEU A 56 -3.63 -21.36 -7.76
N ASN A 57 -3.09 -21.26 -8.98
CA ASN A 57 -3.29 -22.28 -9.98
C ASN A 57 -2.59 -23.60 -9.66
N ARG A 58 -1.42 -23.58 -9.02
CA ARG A 58 -0.77 -24.80 -8.51
C ARG A 58 -1.67 -25.53 -7.52
N ASN A 59 -2.15 -24.83 -6.49
CA ASN A 59 -3.01 -25.43 -5.46
C ASN A 59 -4.38 -25.87 -6.01
N ARG A 60 -4.88 -25.23 -7.07
CA ARG A 60 -6.07 -25.68 -7.82
C ARG A 60 -5.79 -26.97 -8.59
N ALA A 61 -4.69 -27.03 -9.34
CA ALA A 61 -4.29 -28.21 -10.11
C ALA A 61 -3.99 -29.42 -9.21
N ASP A 62 -3.26 -29.22 -8.11
CA ASP A 62 -2.97 -30.25 -7.09
C ASP A 62 -4.27 -30.82 -6.47
N ALA A 63 -5.33 -30.01 -6.41
CA ALA A 63 -6.66 -30.41 -5.94
C ALA A 63 -7.62 -30.84 -7.08
N GLY A 64 -7.11 -31.17 -8.27
CA GLY A 64 -7.88 -31.67 -9.42
C GLY A 64 -8.81 -30.64 -10.08
N LYS A 65 -8.66 -29.35 -9.77
CA LYS A 65 -9.49 -28.27 -10.31
C LYS A 65 -8.84 -27.67 -11.54
N TYR A 66 -9.64 -27.08 -12.43
CA TYR A 66 -9.10 -26.34 -13.56
C TYR A 66 -8.38 -25.05 -13.10
N GLU A 67 -7.33 -24.70 -13.83
CA GLU A 67 -6.64 -23.42 -13.69
C GLU A 67 -7.52 -22.24 -14.12
N TYR A 68 -7.41 -21.10 -13.42
CA TYR A 68 -7.92 -19.82 -13.89
C TYR A 68 -7.00 -19.22 -14.96
N ILE A 69 -7.57 -18.36 -15.80
CA ILE A 69 -6.88 -17.68 -16.89
C ILE A 69 -6.78 -16.20 -16.56
N LEU A 70 -5.58 -15.61 -16.58
CA LEU A 70 -5.43 -14.17 -16.40
C LEU A 70 -6.09 -13.40 -17.56
N ASP A 71 -6.79 -12.32 -17.22
CA ASP A 71 -7.45 -11.40 -18.14
C ASP A 71 -6.91 -9.97 -17.92
N ASP A 72 -6.49 -9.30 -18.99
CA ASP A 72 -5.83 -7.99 -18.90
C ASP A 72 -6.73 -6.85 -18.36
N ARG A 73 -8.05 -6.97 -18.54
CA ARG A 73 -9.02 -6.01 -18.00
C ARG A 73 -9.31 -6.31 -16.53
N LEU A 74 -9.52 -7.57 -16.16
CA LEU A 74 -9.65 -7.94 -14.74
C LEU A 74 -8.40 -7.55 -13.94
N MET A 75 -7.20 -7.66 -14.53
CA MET A 75 -5.95 -7.19 -13.90
C MET A 75 -5.96 -5.68 -13.62
N ASP A 76 -6.46 -4.85 -14.54
CA ASP A 76 -6.52 -3.40 -14.31
C ASP A 76 -7.65 -3.00 -13.35
N VAL A 77 -8.81 -3.67 -13.41
CA VAL A 77 -9.90 -3.50 -12.42
C VAL A 77 -9.42 -3.88 -11.03
N ALA A 78 -8.71 -5.00 -10.88
CA ALA A 78 -8.18 -5.42 -9.58
C ALA A 78 -7.12 -4.44 -9.05
N MET A 79 -6.26 -3.87 -9.91
CA MET A 79 -5.32 -2.80 -9.51
C MET A 79 -6.03 -1.48 -9.15
N GLU A 80 -7.14 -1.15 -9.81
CA GLU A 80 -8.00 -0.02 -9.42
C GLU A 80 -8.63 -0.26 -8.05
N ARG A 81 -9.25 -1.42 -7.84
CA ARG A 81 -9.84 -1.85 -6.56
C ARG A 81 -8.82 -1.83 -5.43
N ALA A 82 -7.60 -2.33 -5.68
CA ALA A 82 -6.53 -2.31 -4.70
C ALA A 82 -6.10 -0.86 -4.34
N ALA A 83 -6.07 0.07 -5.29
CA ALA A 83 -5.82 1.49 -5.03
C ALA A 83 -6.98 2.17 -4.29
N GLN A 84 -8.23 1.78 -4.57
CA GLN A 84 -9.40 2.22 -3.82
C GLN A 84 -9.40 1.71 -2.37
N CYS A 85 -8.93 0.48 -2.12
CA CYS A 85 -8.80 -0.06 -0.76
C CYS A 85 -7.84 0.76 0.12
N CYS A 86 -6.86 1.46 -0.46
CA CYS A 86 -6.01 2.42 0.27
C CYS A 86 -6.77 3.68 0.75
N ILE A 87 -7.96 3.97 0.21
CA ILE A 87 -8.86 5.03 0.65
C ILE A 87 -9.94 4.44 1.57
N TYR A 88 -10.61 3.38 1.12
CA TYR A 88 -11.64 2.67 1.87
C TYR A 88 -11.55 1.15 1.64
N PHE A 89 -11.08 0.43 2.66
CA PHE A 89 -11.06 -1.03 2.67
C PHE A 89 -12.47 -1.59 2.86
N GLY A 90 -13.10 -2.04 1.77
CA GLY A 90 -14.42 -2.68 1.82
C GLY A 90 -14.99 -3.05 0.45
N HIS A 91 -16.08 -3.83 0.50
CA HIS A 91 -16.82 -4.32 -0.68
C HIS A 91 -18.00 -3.43 -1.10
N GLY A 92 -18.29 -2.35 -0.37
CA GLY A 92 -19.33 -1.38 -0.74
C GLY A 92 -18.79 -0.29 -1.65
N SER A 93 -19.53 0.09 -2.69
CA SER A 93 -19.09 1.13 -3.63
C SER A 93 -18.84 2.48 -2.95
N MET A 94 -17.81 3.19 -3.43
CA MET A 94 -17.51 4.56 -3.00
C MET A 94 -18.27 5.64 -3.78
N VAL A 95 -18.91 5.29 -4.90
CA VAL A 95 -19.60 6.23 -5.81
C VAL A 95 -21.10 5.97 -5.85
N TYR A 96 -21.48 4.69 -5.92
CA TYR A 96 -22.86 4.23 -6.06
C TYR A 96 -23.46 3.80 -4.72
N GLU A 97 -24.78 3.72 -4.65
CA GLU A 97 -25.44 3.21 -3.44
C GLU A 97 -25.16 1.73 -3.24
N ARG A 98 -24.84 1.35 -1.99
CA ARG A 98 -24.41 -0.02 -1.66
C ARG A 98 -25.48 -1.09 -1.89
N LYS A 99 -26.75 -0.69 -1.88
CA LYS A 99 -27.91 -1.53 -2.20
C LYS A 99 -28.07 -1.78 -3.70
N GLU A 100 -27.41 -0.97 -4.54
CA GLU A 100 -27.51 -0.98 -6.00
C GLU A 100 -26.25 -1.61 -6.63
N HIS A 101 -25.06 -1.24 -6.14
CA HIS A 101 -23.79 -1.69 -6.70
C HIS A 101 -22.73 -2.00 -5.63
N ALA A 102 -22.10 -3.18 -5.77
CA ALA A 102 -20.89 -3.53 -5.02
C ALA A 102 -19.67 -2.74 -5.51
N ALA A 103 -18.59 -2.72 -4.73
CA ALA A 103 -17.39 -1.95 -5.06
C ALA A 103 -16.72 -2.43 -6.35
N LEU A 104 -16.64 -3.75 -6.57
CA LEU A 104 -16.14 -4.34 -7.82
C LEU A 104 -16.93 -3.88 -9.04
N GLU A 105 -18.25 -4.02 -8.97
CA GLU A 105 -19.17 -3.68 -10.06
C GLU A 105 -19.13 -2.18 -10.38
N GLY A 106 -19.26 -1.32 -9.38
CA GLY A 106 -19.16 0.13 -9.54
C GLY A 106 -17.82 0.57 -10.14
N THR A 107 -16.72 -0.10 -9.76
CA THR A 107 -15.40 0.15 -10.34
C THR A 107 -15.28 -0.30 -11.79
N TYR A 108 -15.89 -1.45 -12.14
CA TYR A 108 -15.94 -1.88 -13.53
C TYR A 108 -16.76 -0.88 -14.38
N ILE A 109 -17.93 -0.46 -13.89
CA ILE A 109 -18.80 0.51 -14.55
C ILE A 109 -18.07 1.84 -14.79
N ASP A 110 -17.37 2.37 -13.78
CA ASP A 110 -16.63 3.63 -13.87
C ASP A 110 -15.51 3.62 -14.92
N LYS A 111 -14.88 2.45 -15.15
CA LYS A 111 -13.75 2.31 -16.10
C LYS A 111 -14.14 1.85 -17.49
N TYR A 112 -15.15 0.99 -17.59
CA TYR A 112 -15.45 0.21 -18.80
C TYR A 112 -16.93 0.19 -19.18
N GLY A 113 -17.79 0.86 -18.42
CA GLY A 113 -19.25 0.81 -18.59
C GLY A 113 -19.85 -0.50 -18.08
N LYS A 114 -21.18 -0.64 -18.20
CA LYS A 114 -21.90 -1.87 -17.82
C LYS A 114 -21.49 -3.03 -18.73
N HIS A 115 -21.29 -4.21 -18.14
CA HIS A 115 -21.11 -5.47 -18.88
C HIS A 115 -22.47 -6.20 -19.08
N SER A 116 -22.48 -7.30 -19.84
CA SER A 116 -23.67 -8.16 -19.93
C SER A 116 -24.05 -8.71 -18.55
N THR A 117 -25.34 -8.88 -18.29
CA THR A 117 -25.89 -9.53 -17.10
C THR A 117 -25.48 -11.00 -16.98
N ASP A 118 -25.11 -11.64 -18.09
CA ASP A 118 -24.58 -13.01 -18.11
C ASP A 118 -23.15 -13.11 -17.55
N ILE A 119 -22.46 -11.98 -17.42
CA ILE A 119 -21.13 -11.89 -16.85
C ILE A 119 -21.27 -11.57 -15.37
N PHE A 120 -20.88 -12.51 -14.52
CA PHE A 120 -20.81 -12.31 -13.08
C PHE A 120 -19.36 -12.33 -12.62
N MET A 121 -19.07 -11.48 -11.64
CA MET A 121 -17.74 -11.30 -11.07
C MET A 121 -17.82 -11.32 -9.55
N GLN A 122 -16.73 -11.67 -8.89
CA GLN A 122 -16.61 -11.59 -7.44
C GLN A 122 -15.18 -11.20 -7.05
N GLU A 123 -15.01 -10.58 -5.87
CA GLU A 123 -13.70 -10.21 -5.34
C GLU A 123 -13.40 -10.79 -3.94
N ASP A 124 -12.13 -11.12 -3.72
CA ASP A 124 -11.52 -11.21 -2.39
C ASP A 124 -10.60 -10.00 -2.18
N ILE A 125 -10.55 -9.45 -0.97
CA ILE A 125 -9.65 -8.33 -0.60
C ILE A 125 -8.84 -8.65 0.66
N ALA A 126 -7.64 -8.05 0.81
CA ALA A 126 -6.84 -8.12 2.04
C ALA A 126 -5.87 -6.94 2.20
N GLU A 127 -5.88 -6.31 3.38
CA GLU A 127 -4.93 -5.27 3.79
C GLU A 127 -3.69 -5.88 4.48
N GLY A 128 -2.52 -5.28 4.26
CA GLY A 128 -1.32 -5.42 5.08
C GLY A 128 -0.49 -6.70 4.88
N LEU A 129 -0.93 -7.65 4.05
CA LEU A 129 -0.26 -8.94 3.91
C LEU A 129 1.08 -8.84 3.16
N ALA A 130 2.07 -9.60 3.66
CA ALA A 130 3.48 -9.40 3.37
C ALA A 130 3.92 -9.90 1.98
N ASP A 131 3.25 -10.94 1.46
CA ASP A 131 3.59 -11.62 0.21
C ASP A 131 2.41 -12.46 -0.31
N ALA A 132 2.60 -13.07 -1.48
CA ALA A 132 1.57 -13.87 -2.14
C ALA A 132 1.18 -15.14 -1.36
N GLN A 133 2.14 -15.76 -0.68
CA GLN A 133 1.91 -17.01 0.05
C GLN A 133 1.10 -16.77 1.33
N SER A 134 1.42 -15.72 2.09
CA SER A 134 0.64 -15.30 3.25
C SER A 134 -0.78 -14.90 2.85
N THR A 135 -0.93 -14.17 1.73
CA THR A 135 -2.24 -13.80 1.16
C THR A 135 -3.08 -15.03 0.80
N TYR A 136 -2.50 -16.00 0.07
CA TYR A 136 -3.19 -17.25 -0.25
C TYR A 136 -3.63 -18.00 1.01
N THR A 137 -2.73 -18.13 2.00
CA THR A 137 -3.02 -18.85 3.25
C THR A 137 -4.16 -18.19 4.04
N VAL A 138 -4.20 -16.85 4.12
CA VAL A 138 -5.27 -16.11 4.81
C VAL A 138 -6.62 -16.30 4.12
N TRP A 139 -6.70 -16.12 2.80
CA TRP A 139 -7.95 -16.32 2.06
C TRP A 139 -8.40 -17.79 2.09
N TYR A 140 -7.50 -18.75 1.92
CA TYR A 140 -7.82 -20.19 1.96
C TYR A 140 -8.36 -20.64 3.33
N ASN A 141 -7.84 -20.09 4.42
CA ASN A 141 -8.32 -20.41 5.77
C ASN A 141 -9.60 -19.65 6.16
N SER A 142 -10.06 -18.70 5.35
CA SER A 142 -11.29 -17.93 5.60
C SER A 142 -12.48 -18.53 4.87
N ASN A 143 -13.61 -18.71 5.57
CA ASN A 143 -14.83 -19.27 4.97
C ASN A 143 -15.46 -18.37 3.90
N GLY A 144 -15.26 -17.05 3.97
CA GLY A 144 -15.77 -16.10 2.97
C GLY A 144 -14.95 -16.09 1.68
N HIS A 145 -13.62 -16.21 1.80
CA HIS A 145 -12.69 -16.05 0.67
C HIS A 145 -12.32 -17.37 -0.01
N ARG A 146 -12.15 -18.47 0.76
CA ARG A 146 -11.83 -19.82 0.23
C ARG A 146 -12.69 -20.24 -0.98
N PRO A 147 -14.01 -19.94 -1.08
CA PRO A 147 -14.80 -20.24 -2.26
C PRO A 147 -14.19 -19.74 -3.58
N LEU A 148 -13.66 -18.51 -3.65
CA LEU A 148 -13.09 -17.97 -4.89
C LEU A 148 -11.78 -18.68 -5.27
N LEU A 149 -10.98 -19.09 -4.28
CA LEU A 149 -9.75 -19.86 -4.52
C LEU A 149 -10.06 -21.28 -5.00
N THR A 150 -11.18 -21.86 -4.53
CA THR A 150 -11.50 -23.30 -4.68
C THR A 150 -12.69 -23.62 -5.57
N ASP A 151 -13.31 -22.64 -6.21
CA ASP A 151 -14.46 -22.84 -7.11
C ASP A 151 -14.14 -23.81 -8.26
N THR A 152 -15.16 -24.57 -8.68
CA THR A 152 -15.07 -25.60 -9.74
C THR A 152 -16.15 -25.47 -10.80
N LYS A 153 -16.94 -24.38 -10.83
CA LYS A 153 -18.14 -24.29 -11.67
C LYS A 153 -18.44 -22.90 -12.22
N ASN A 154 -18.15 -21.86 -11.44
CA ASN A 154 -18.69 -20.53 -11.63
C ASN A 154 -17.70 -19.60 -12.34
N TYR A 155 -16.40 -19.68 -12.02
CA TYR A 155 -15.41 -18.72 -12.50
C TYR A 155 -14.31 -19.38 -13.33
N LYS A 156 -13.79 -18.70 -14.36
CA LYS A 156 -12.70 -19.22 -15.20
C LYS A 156 -11.58 -18.21 -15.46
N TYR A 157 -11.87 -16.93 -15.31
CA TYR A 157 -10.96 -15.83 -15.58
C TYR A 157 -10.65 -15.08 -14.29
N CYS A 158 -9.46 -14.50 -14.18
CA CYS A 158 -9.11 -13.70 -13.01
C CYS A 158 -8.18 -12.51 -13.33
N GLY A 159 -8.15 -11.58 -12.39
CA GLY A 159 -7.18 -10.50 -12.30
C GLY A 159 -6.77 -10.30 -10.84
N ILE A 160 -5.51 -9.94 -10.61
CA ILE A 160 -4.94 -9.83 -9.27
C ILE A 160 -4.29 -8.45 -9.11
N GLY A 161 -4.89 -7.63 -8.26
CA GLY A 161 -4.40 -6.31 -7.87
C GLY A 161 -3.49 -6.44 -6.66
N VAL A 162 -2.30 -5.85 -6.75
CA VAL A 162 -1.40 -5.72 -5.60
C VAL A 162 -0.78 -4.32 -5.67
N VAL A 163 -1.08 -3.47 -4.70
CA VAL A 163 -0.54 -2.10 -4.64
C VAL A 163 0.09 -1.82 -3.29
N THR A 164 1.18 -1.07 -3.29
CA THR A 164 1.85 -0.58 -2.06
C THR A 164 1.71 0.95 -1.98
N TYR A 165 1.23 1.45 -0.83
CA TYR A 165 0.93 2.87 -0.57
C TYR A 165 1.38 3.23 0.86
N HIS A 166 2.28 4.22 1.01
CA HIS A 166 2.92 4.62 2.30
C HIS A 166 3.36 3.48 3.25
N GLY A 167 3.73 2.33 2.70
CA GLY A 167 4.17 1.15 3.46
C GLY A 167 3.08 0.12 3.75
N LYS A 168 1.80 0.47 3.54
CA LYS A 168 0.68 -0.47 3.45
C LYS A 168 0.69 -1.22 2.12
N ARG A 169 0.01 -2.36 2.07
CA ARG A 169 -0.20 -3.13 0.84
C ARG A 169 -1.62 -3.68 0.77
N GLU A 170 -2.31 -3.40 -0.32
CA GLU A 170 -3.62 -3.97 -0.61
C GLU A 170 -3.49 -5.09 -1.64
N TRP A 171 -4.26 -6.15 -1.42
CA TRP A 171 -4.42 -7.28 -2.30
C TRP A 171 -5.89 -7.40 -2.72
N VAL A 172 -6.12 -7.64 -4.01
CA VAL A 172 -7.45 -7.92 -4.56
C VAL A 172 -7.35 -9.06 -5.56
N LEU A 173 -8.13 -10.11 -5.38
CA LEU A 173 -8.38 -11.11 -6.42
C LEU A 173 -9.76 -10.83 -6.99
N VAL A 174 -9.85 -10.59 -8.29
CA VAL A 174 -11.12 -10.53 -9.05
C VAL A 174 -11.23 -11.82 -9.86
N VAL A 175 -12.40 -12.46 -9.82
CA VAL A 175 -12.73 -13.63 -10.65
C VAL A 175 -13.98 -13.36 -11.50
N SER A 176 -14.06 -13.96 -12.69
CA SER A 176 -15.23 -13.90 -13.57
C SER A 176 -15.47 -15.21 -14.33
N ASN A 177 -16.73 -15.47 -14.70
CA ASN A 177 -17.14 -16.60 -15.54
C ASN A 177 -16.71 -16.45 -17.01
N ALA A 178 -16.62 -15.22 -17.51
CA ALA A 178 -16.33 -14.88 -18.90
C ALA A 178 -15.06 -14.01 -19.01
N PRO A 179 -14.35 -14.02 -20.16
CA PRO A 179 -13.29 -13.04 -20.42
C PRO A 179 -13.95 -11.68 -20.67
N VAL A 180 -13.37 -10.63 -20.10
CA VAL A 180 -13.82 -9.24 -20.33
C VAL A 180 -12.76 -8.37 -20.98
N GLY A 181 -11.51 -8.82 -20.99
CA GLY A 181 -10.41 -8.28 -21.77
C GLY A 181 -9.78 -9.35 -22.67
N ASN A 182 -8.48 -9.23 -22.90
CA ASN A 182 -7.69 -10.27 -23.55
C ASN A 182 -7.11 -11.21 -22.50
N THR A 183 -7.12 -12.51 -22.79
CA THR A 183 -6.39 -13.48 -21.98
C THR A 183 -4.87 -13.28 -22.13
N ILE A 184 -4.15 -13.37 -21.00
CA ILE A 184 -2.70 -13.20 -20.92
C ILE A 184 -2.06 -14.40 -20.19
N GLY A 185 -0.80 -14.68 -20.53
CA GLY A 185 -0.08 -15.83 -19.95
C GLY A 185 0.61 -15.53 -18.62
N SER A 186 0.97 -14.27 -18.38
CA SER A 186 1.61 -13.80 -17.14
C SER A 186 1.68 -12.27 -17.08
N VAL A 187 1.93 -11.74 -15.88
CA VAL A 187 2.31 -10.36 -15.61
C VAL A 187 3.69 -10.33 -14.92
N SER A 188 4.37 -9.17 -14.89
CA SER A 188 5.69 -9.04 -14.22
C SER A 188 6.11 -7.59 -14.01
N GLY A 189 7.08 -7.40 -13.12
CA GLY A 189 7.69 -6.13 -12.74
C GLY A 189 6.90 -5.38 -11.68
N SER A 190 7.19 -4.09 -11.54
CA SER A 190 6.32 -3.17 -10.82
C SER A 190 6.46 -1.76 -11.36
N ARG A 191 5.41 -0.94 -11.23
CA ARG A 191 5.38 0.44 -11.71
C ARG A 191 4.74 1.35 -10.68
N THR A 192 5.29 2.56 -10.54
CA THR A 192 4.58 3.65 -9.87
C THR A 192 3.52 4.17 -10.83
N ASN A 193 2.28 4.31 -10.38
CA ASN A 193 1.17 4.78 -11.19
C ASN A 193 0.28 5.71 -10.35
N THR A 194 -0.32 6.71 -10.97
CA THR A 194 -1.32 7.57 -10.34
C THR A 194 -2.68 7.20 -10.92
N ARG A 195 -3.66 6.92 -10.06
CA ARG A 195 -5.05 6.60 -10.44
C ARG A 195 -5.98 7.69 -9.91
N ASP A 196 -6.91 8.15 -10.74
CA ASP A 196 -7.89 9.17 -10.36
C ASP A 196 -9.16 8.49 -9.83
N ILE A 197 -9.26 8.37 -8.50
CA ILE A 197 -10.32 7.64 -7.82
C ILE A 197 -11.53 8.54 -7.60
N ARG A 198 -12.68 8.16 -8.17
CA ARG A 198 -13.98 8.75 -7.82
C ARG A 198 -14.45 8.19 -6.48
N ALA A 199 -14.86 9.08 -5.57
CA ALA A 199 -15.40 8.71 -4.26
C ALA A 199 -16.30 9.82 -3.70
N LYS A 200 -17.34 9.42 -2.97
CA LYS A 200 -18.20 10.30 -2.18
C LYS A 200 -17.41 10.92 -1.01
N VAL A 201 -17.66 12.19 -0.67
CA VAL A 201 -16.94 12.94 0.37
C VAL A 201 -16.91 12.21 1.72
N LYS A 202 -17.98 11.49 2.08
CA LYS A 202 -18.08 10.69 3.30
C LYS A 202 -16.98 9.64 3.51
N TYR A 203 -16.21 9.28 2.47
CA TYR A 203 -15.06 8.37 2.57
C TYR A 203 -13.75 9.05 3.01
N PHE A 204 -13.75 10.37 3.24
CA PHE A 204 -12.57 11.16 3.64
C PHE A 204 -12.73 11.68 5.08
N ALA A 205 -12.91 10.77 6.05
CA ALA A 205 -13.17 11.12 7.44
C ALA A 205 -11.95 11.75 8.15
N GLY A 206 -12.22 12.70 9.06
CA GLY A 206 -11.17 13.43 9.78
C GLY A 206 -10.58 12.69 10.98
N GLY A 207 -11.39 11.86 11.63
CA GLY A 207 -11.00 11.10 12.82
C GLY A 207 -10.69 11.93 14.06
N ASN A 208 -10.07 11.27 15.04
CA ASN A 208 -9.73 11.86 16.35
C ASN A 208 -8.23 11.65 16.66
N ILE A 209 -7.47 12.74 16.68
CA ILE A 209 -6.03 12.73 16.93
C ILE A 209 -5.77 13.07 18.41
N THR A 210 -4.91 12.32 19.10
CA THR A 210 -4.44 12.67 20.45
C THR A 210 -2.94 12.94 20.44
N ILE A 211 -2.52 14.13 20.87
CA ILE A 211 -1.11 14.50 20.97
C ILE A 211 -0.74 14.72 22.43
N LYS A 212 0.37 14.12 22.88
CA LYS A 212 0.93 14.32 24.22
C LYS A 212 2.11 15.30 24.16
N GLY A 213 1.95 16.43 24.82
CA GLY A 213 2.99 17.43 25.05
C GLY A 213 2.71 18.79 24.38
N LEU A 214 3.20 19.86 25.00
CA LEU A 214 3.14 21.22 24.44
C LEU A 214 4.33 21.49 23.51
N ASN A 215 4.16 22.43 22.58
CA ASN A 215 5.15 22.83 21.58
C ASN A 215 5.70 21.63 20.76
N LYS A 216 4.83 20.64 20.49
CA LYS A 216 5.13 19.46 19.69
C LYS A 216 4.58 19.62 18.29
N LYS A 217 5.44 19.47 17.29
CA LYS A 217 5.04 19.37 15.88
C LYS A 217 5.00 17.91 15.44
N THR A 218 4.00 17.52 14.65
CA THR A 218 3.93 16.18 14.02
C THR A 218 4.83 16.10 12.79
N ASP A 219 5.50 14.96 12.61
CA ASP A 219 6.42 14.74 11.48
C ASP A 219 5.72 14.25 10.21
N THR A 220 4.60 13.53 10.36
CA THR A 220 3.79 13.03 9.26
C THR A 220 2.80 14.11 8.79
N PRO A 221 2.62 14.30 7.46
CA PRO A 221 1.46 14.97 6.89
C PRO A 221 0.14 14.34 7.34
N PHE A 222 -0.96 15.05 7.12
CA PHE A 222 -2.29 14.54 7.48
C PHE A 222 -2.70 13.34 6.62
N GLU A 223 -3.30 12.35 7.29
CA GLU A 223 -3.85 11.11 6.73
C GLU A 223 -5.30 11.02 7.19
N PHE A 224 -6.22 10.71 6.29
CA PHE A 224 -7.63 10.53 6.65
C PHE A 224 -7.83 9.28 7.53
N ALA A 225 -8.88 9.28 8.35
CA ALA A 225 -9.33 8.11 9.09
C ALA A 225 -10.10 7.15 8.18
N ASP A 226 -10.48 5.98 8.70
CA ASP A 226 -11.42 5.11 7.99
C ASP A 226 -12.83 5.74 7.90
N TYR A 227 -13.72 5.14 7.10
CA TYR A 227 -15.11 5.61 6.94
C TYR A 227 -15.90 5.72 8.27
N SER A 228 -15.52 4.97 9.31
CA SER A 228 -16.15 5.05 10.62
C SER A 228 -15.59 6.15 11.52
N GLY A 229 -14.59 6.91 11.04
CA GLY A 229 -13.86 7.92 11.80
C GLY A 229 -12.86 7.34 12.80
N ASN A 230 -12.52 6.05 12.69
CA ASN A 230 -11.64 5.34 13.61
C ASN A 230 -10.28 5.04 12.95
N GLY A 231 -9.23 5.02 13.76
CA GLY A 231 -7.87 4.71 13.33
C GLY A 231 -7.18 5.80 12.48
N ASN A 232 -5.90 5.58 12.19
CA ASN A 232 -5.00 6.49 11.48
C ASN A 232 -4.40 5.73 10.29
N SER A 233 -5.22 5.51 9.25
CA SER A 233 -4.98 4.41 8.30
C SER A 233 -5.41 4.69 6.85
N GLY A 234 -6.01 5.84 6.55
CA GLY A 234 -6.55 6.13 5.24
C GLY A 234 -5.57 6.79 4.28
N TYR A 235 -6.13 7.49 3.31
CA TYR A 235 -5.42 8.17 2.25
C TYR A 235 -4.57 9.35 2.77
N SER A 236 -3.35 9.52 2.25
CA SER A 236 -2.38 10.51 2.71
C SER A 236 -2.36 11.76 1.84
N THR A 237 -2.42 12.93 2.48
CA THR A 237 -2.30 14.22 1.79
C THR A 237 -0.86 14.55 1.36
N ALA A 238 0.12 13.76 1.82
CA ALA A 238 1.54 13.95 1.55
C ALA A 238 1.90 14.03 0.06
N ASP A 239 1.20 13.27 -0.77
CA ASP A 239 1.49 13.13 -2.21
C ASP A 239 0.99 14.34 -3.02
N PHE A 240 0.03 15.10 -2.50
CA PHE A 240 -0.66 16.19 -3.20
C PHE A 240 -0.81 17.44 -2.32
N PRO A 241 0.30 18.12 -1.95
CA PRO A 241 0.35 19.19 -0.94
C PRO A 241 -0.33 20.51 -1.33
N SER A 242 -1.02 20.56 -2.47
CA SER A 242 -1.84 21.70 -2.92
C SER A 242 -3.28 21.30 -3.24
N LEU A 243 -3.61 20.02 -3.12
CA LEU A 243 -4.96 19.49 -3.35
C LEU A 243 -5.83 19.60 -2.11
N PHE A 244 -5.22 19.56 -0.92
CA PHE A 244 -5.87 19.69 0.38
C PHE A 244 -5.39 20.95 1.08
N THR A 245 -6.32 21.69 1.65
CA THR A 245 -6.07 22.92 2.42
C THR A 245 -6.78 22.85 3.76
N TYR A 246 -6.23 23.52 4.77
CA TYR A 246 -6.64 23.34 6.17
C TYR A 246 -7.10 24.67 6.78
N ARG A 247 -8.31 24.70 7.33
CA ARG A 247 -8.82 25.82 8.15
C ARG A 247 -8.66 25.45 9.62
N ASN A 248 -7.78 26.14 10.34
CA ASN A 248 -7.62 25.94 11.78
C ASN A 248 -8.80 26.59 12.51
N ASN A 249 -9.61 25.78 13.20
CA ASN A 249 -10.80 26.25 13.91
C ASN A 249 -10.47 26.69 15.35
N THR A 250 -9.30 26.30 15.87
CA THR A 250 -8.89 26.55 17.27
C THR A 250 -7.42 27.03 17.36
N PRO A 251 -7.08 28.22 16.81
CA PRO A 251 -5.70 28.69 16.68
C PRO A 251 -4.98 28.93 18.02
N GLY A 252 -5.69 29.00 19.14
CA GLY A 252 -5.11 29.06 20.49
C GLY A 252 -4.64 27.71 21.05
N ILE A 253 -5.19 26.58 20.57
CA ILE A 253 -4.84 25.22 21.04
C ILE A 253 -3.79 24.58 20.13
N ILE A 254 -3.92 24.77 18.82
CA ILE A 254 -3.04 24.18 17.80
C ILE A 254 -2.65 25.17 16.70
N ASP A 255 -1.60 24.82 15.97
CA ASP A 255 -1.32 25.29 14.61
C ASP A 255 -1.44 24.12 13.63
N VAL A 256 -1.76 24.40 12.37
CA VAL A 256 -1.83 23.39 11.30
C VAL A 256 -1.17 23.98 10.05
N ASP A 257 -0.14 23.31 9.52
CA ASP A 257 0.57 23.78 8.33
C ASP A 257 -0.05 23.31 7.00
N GLY A 258 0.51 23.75 5.88
CA GLY A 258 0.04 23.41 4.52
C GLY A 258 0.14 21.91 4.15
N GLN A 259 0.66 21.05 5.03
CA GLN A 259 0.61 19.59 4.88
C GLN A 259 -0.26 18.92 5.97
N GLY A 260 -1.06 19.70 6.70
CA GLY A 260 -1.91 19.21 7.77
C GLY A 260 -1.14 18.79 9.03
N ARG A 261 0.14 19.16 9.15
CA ARG A 261 0.94 18.82 10.34
C ARG A 261 0.58 19.74 11.49
N ILE A 262 0.36 19.15 12.65
CA ILE A 262 -0.16 19.84 13.83
C ILE A 262 1.01 20.30 14.71
N THR A 263 0.96 21.54 15.21
CA THR A 263 1.84 22.02 16.29
C THR A 263 1.01 22.36 17.52
N THR A 264 1.28 21.74 18.67
CA THR A 264 0.51 21.97 19.91
C THR A 264 0.94 23.25 20.62
N LYS A 265 -0.05 24.07 21.06
CA LYS A 265 0.18 25.33 21.79
C LYS A 265 -0.29 25.25 23.24
N ALA A 266 -1.51 24.76 23.46
CA ALA A 266 -2.12 24.60 24.77
C ALA A 266 -2.77 23.21 24.91
N ALA A 267 -3.03 22.77 26.14
CA ALA A 267 -3.81 21.56 26.40
C ALA A 267 -5.31 21.85 26.25
N GLY A 268 -6.07 20.86 25.78
CA GLY A 268 -7.51 20.98 25.52
C GLY A 268 -7.95 20.34 24.21
N ALA A 269 -9.21 20.59 23.83
CA ALA A 269 -9.76 20.19 22.55
C ALA A 269 -9.51 21.28 21.50
N GLY A 270 -8.85 20.92 20.41
CA GLY A 270 -8.72 21.72 19.20
C GLY A 270 -9.34 21.01 17.99
N SER A 271 -9.50 21.72 16.89
CA SER A 271 -9.92 21.12 15.61
C SER A 271 -9.47 21.93 14.40
N PHE A 272 -9.48 21.29 13.24
CA PHE A 272 -9.32 21.94 11.94
C PHE A 272 -10.18 21.25 10.88
N THR A 273 -10.61 22.01 9.88
CA THR A 273 -11.41 21.51 8.76
C THR A 273 -10.50 21.29 7.54
N VAL A 274 -10.69 20.17 6.84
CA VAL A 274 -9.97 19.83 5.60
C VAL A 274 -10.85 20.17 4.39
N PHE A 275 -10.27 20.84 3.40
CA PHE A 275 -10.93 21.21 2.14
C PHE A 275 -10.22 20.59 0.94
N TYR A 276 -10.98 20.05 0.00
CA TYR A 276 -10.51 19.66 -1.33
C TYR A 276 -10.55 20.86 -2.28
N ARG A 277 -9.42 21.12 -2.96
CA ARG A 277 -9.19 22.25 -3.88
C ARG A 277 -9.55 23.63 -3.30
N GLY A 278 -9.54 23.78 -1.98
CA GLY A 278 -9.87 25.03 -1.28
C GLY A 278 -11.36 25.38 -1.21
N THR A 279 -12.25 24.59 -1.83
CA THR A 279 -13.69 24.93 -1.96
C THR A 279 -14.63 23.90 -1.35
N THR A 280 -14.29 22.62 -1.41
CA THR A 280 -15.19 21.54 -0.95
C THR A 280 -14.77 21.09 0.44
N GLU A 281 -15.56 21.39 1.46
CA GLU A 281 -15.35 20.88 2.82
C GLU A 281 -15.45 19.35 2.82
N LEU A 282 -14.47 18.65 3.40
CA LEU A 282 -14.44 17.18 3.44
C LEU A 282 -14.80 16.64 4.81
N CYS A 283 -14.17 17.19 5.85
CA CYS A 283 -14.33 16.74 7.23
C CYS A 283 -13.73 17.75 8.20
N THR A 284 -14.18 17.68 9.45
CA THR A 284 -13.49 18.29 10.60
C THR A 284 -12.71 17.23 11.38
N VAL A 285 -11.46 17.53 11.68
CA VAL A 285 -10.53 16.69 12.45
C VAL A 285 -10.49 17.19 13.89
N ASN A 286 -10.79 16.30 14.84
CA ASN A 286 -10.70 16.62 16.26
C ASN A 286 -9.30 16.31 16.81
N VAL A 287 -8.73 17.23 17.60
CA VAL A 287 -7.38 17.12 18.16
C VAL A 287 -7.42 17.31 19.67
N ASN A 288 -7.15 16.25 20.42
CA ASN A 288 -7.05 16.29 21.89
C ASN A 288 -5.58 16.46 22.30
N VAL A 289 -5.23 17.65 22.80
CA VAL A 289 -3.87 17.95 23.31
C VAL A 289 -3.83 17.69 24.80
N LYS A 290 -3.02 16.72 25.22
CA LYS A 290 -2.79 16.35 26.62
C LYS A 290 -1.39 16.81 27.06
N LEU A 291 -1.27 17.30 28.29
CA LEU A 291 0.04 17.62 28.87
C LEU A 291 0.90 16.36 28.97
N SER A 292 2.21 16.49 28.72
CA SER A 292 3.18 15.47 29.14
C SER A 292 3.53 15.65 30.61
N TYR A 293 4.14 14.64 31.24
CA TYR A 293 4.63 14.75 32.61
C TYR A 293 5.61 15.92 32.80
N LYS A 294 6.44 16.21 31.79
CA LYS A 294 7.35 17.36 31.80
C LYS A 294 6.59 18.70 31.78
N ASP A 295 5.50 18.79 31.02
CA ASP A 295 4.72 20.03 30.96
C ASP A 295 3.94 20.25 32.26
N MET A 296 3.40 19.18 32.86
CA MET A 296 2.77 19.24 34.19
C MET A 296 3.75 19.74 35.25
N LEU A 297 5.00 19.23 35.27
CA LEU A 297 6.05 19.71 36.18
C LEU A 297 6.46 21.18 35.92
N ALA A 298 6.44 21.62 34.67
CA ALA A 298 6.75 23.01 34.31
C ALA A 298 5.60 23.98 34.64
N LEU A 299 4.37 23.48 34.77
CA LEU A 299 3.17 24.25 35.11
C LEU A 299 2.84 24.20 36.61
N THR A 300 3.35 23.23 37.38
CA THR A 300 3.25 23.27 38.84
C THR A 300 4.06 24.46 39.39
N PRO A 301 3.44 25.40 40.13
CA PRO A 301 4.17 26.48 40.76
C PRO A 301 5.20 25.91 41.74
N THR A 302 6.44 26.38 41.67
CA THR A 302 7.45 26.07 42.69
C THR A 302 6.98 26.69 44.00
N PRO A 303 6.87 25.93 45.11
CA PRO A 303 6.43 26.50 46.38
C PRO A 303 7.44 27.56 46.84
N THR A 304 7.00 28.81 46.93
CA THR A 304 7.76 29.89 47.54
C THR A 304 8.10 29.50 48.99
N PRO A 305 9.36 29.64 49.45
CA PRO A 305 9.71 29.34 50.83
C PRO A 305 8.85 30.19 51.78
N LYS A 306 7.99 29.54 52.55
CA LYS A 306 7.15 30.22 53.53
C LYS A 306 8.04 30.66 54.70
N GLN A 307 8.00 31.95 55.04
CA GLN A 307 8.75 32.46 56.20
C GLN A 307 8.27 31.77 57.49
N THR A 308 9.22 31.58 58.40
CA THR A 308 9.01 30.97 59.70
C THR A 308 8.23 31.91 60.62
N GLU A 309 7.08 31.47 61.13
CA GLU A 309 6.47 32.03 62.33
C GLU A 309 6.12 30.92 63.32
N THR A 310 6.03 31.30 64.60
CA THR A 310 6.39 30.45 65.74
C THR A 310 5.17 29.88 66.48
N ALA A 311 5.41 28.77 67.18
CA ALA A 311 4.49 27.95 67.99
C ALA A 311 3.54 28.75 68.93
N ALA A 312 2.22 28.45 68.97
CA ALA A 312 1.53 27.49 69.88
C ALA A 312 0.66 28.25 70.95
N PRO A 313 -0.25 27.62 71.78
CA PRO A 313 -0.40 26.18 72.07
C PRO A 313 -1.85 25.59 72.26
N THR A 314 -1.95 24.24 72.35
CA THR A 314 -2.82 23.35 73.20
C THR A 314 -4.31 23.71 73.54
N GLN A 315 -5.31 22.82 73.73
CA GLN A 315 -5.51 21.35 73.93
C GLN A 315 -7.06 21.08 74.02
N PRO A 316 -7.65 19.94 74.48
CA PRO A 316 -7.34 18.48 74.44
C PRO A 316 -8.58 17.67 73.86
N PRO A 317 -8.77 16.34 74.05
CA PRO A 317 -9.60 15.50 73.16
C PRO A 317 -10.95 15.01 73.71
N LYS A 318 -11.80 14.40 72.85
CA LYS A 318 -12.87 13.48 73.25
C LYS A 318 -13.00 12.25 72.32
N GLN A 319 -13.24 11.12 72.97
CA GLN A 319 -13.58 9.76 72.51
C GLN A 319 -14.40 9.13 73.66
N PRO A 320 -14.97 7.91 73.57
CA PRO A 320 -15.79 7.25 72.54
C PRO A 320 -17.27 7.05 73.01
N GLU A 321 -18.14 6.46 72.19
CA GLU A 321 -19.32 5.70 72.69
C GLU A 321 -19.81 4.61 71.70
N THR A 322 -20.77 3.78 72.10
CA THR A 322 -21.09 2.43 71.53
C THR A 322 -22.63 2.16 71.50
N ALA A 323 -23.22 1.06 70.96
CA ALA A 323 -22.70 -0.27 70.65
C ALA A 323 -23.48 -1.11 69.58
N LYS A 324 -22.87 -2.27 69.29
CA LYS A 324 -23.33 -3.63 68.87
C LYS A 324 -24.82 -4.05 69.20
N PRO A 325 -25.33 -5.24 68.76
CA PRO A 325 -25.81 -5.68 67.44
C PRO A 325 -27.26 -6.28 67.41
N THR A 326 -27.80 -6.60 66.22
CA THR A 326 -28.76 -7.72 65.93
C THR A 326 -28.98 -7.87 64.39
N GLU A 327 -29.90 -8.72 63.91
CA GLU A 327 -29.57 -10.06 63.35
C GLU A 327 -30.46 -10.48 62.14
N PRO A 328 -30.17 -11.61 61.43
CA PRO A 328 -30.84 -12.06 60.18
C PRO A 328 -31.78 -13.26 60.40
N PRO A 329 -32.21 -14.07 59.39
CA PRO A 329 -32.78 -13.82 58.04
C PRO A 329 -34.14 -14.55 57.82
N LYS A 330 -34.77 -14.44 56.62
CA LYS A 330 -35.44 -15.62 55.99
C LYS A 330 -35.69 -15.51 54.47
N GLN A 331 -35.70 -16.68 53.81
CA GLN A 331 -35.99 -16.95 52.40
C GLN A 331 -37.49 -17.15 52.13
N THR A 332 -37.90 -17.15 50.85
CA THR A 332 -38.59 -18.32 50.23
C THR A 332 -38.30 -18.42 48.71
N GLU A 333 -38.60 -19.58 48.11
CA GLU A 333 -38.07 -20.07 46.82
C GLU A 333 -39.05 -20.03 45.61
N VAL A 334 -38.50 -20.48 44.46
CA VAL A 334 -39.12 -20.75 43.14
C VAL A 334 -40.11 -21.94 43.19
N PRO A 335 -40.91 -22.24 42.13
CA PRO A 335 -40.44 -23.23 41.13
C PRO A 335 -40.94 -23.07 39.66
N LYS A 336 -40.30 -23.83 38.75
CA LYS A 336 -40.69 -24.20 37.36
C LYS A 336 -41.41 -25.59 37.42
N PRO A 337 -41.60 -26.46 36.38
CA PRO A 337 -41.70 -26.34 34.91
C PRO A 337 -42.82 -27.20 34.24
N THR A 338 -43.00 -27.11 32.90
CA THR A 338 -43.30 -28.23 31.93
C THR A 338 -43.26 -27.65 30.49
N LYS A 339 -42.56 -28.20 29.47
CA LYS A 339 -42.69 -29.43 28.63
C LYS A 339 -43.62 -29.28 27.39
N ALA A 340 -43.17 -29.88 26.27
CA ALA A 340 -43.81 -29.90 24.94
C ALA A 340 -44.88 -31.00 24.81
N PRO A 341 -45.53 -31.13 23.63
CA PRO A 341 -45.20 -32.28 22.77
C PRO A 341 -45.11 -31.97 21.25
N GLU A 342 -45.28 -33.00 20.41
CA GLU A 342 -44.63 -33.24 19.12
C GLU A 342 -45.66 -33.69 18.03
N GLN A 343 -45.19 -33.94 16.80
CA GLN A 343 -45.86 -34.66 15.67
C GLN A 343 -46.87 -33.83 14.84
N ALA A 344 -47.15 -34.12 13.55
CA ALA A 344 -46.80 -35.26 12.68
C ALA A 344 -46.63 -34.87 11.18
N LYS A 345 -46.11 -35.81 10.37
CA LYS A 345 -46.12 -35.83 8.88
C LYS A 345 -46.88 -37.09 8.41
N PRO A 346 -47.79 -36.99 7.41
CA PRO A 346 -47.56 -37.56 6.06
C PRO A 346 -48.13 -36.61 4.95
N THR A 347 -48.22 -36.88 3.63
CA THR A 347 -47.95 -38.05 2.75
C THR A 347 -47.49 -37.58 1.33
N GLN A 348 -47.48 -38.49 0.35
CA GLN A 348 -47.46 -38.34 -1.13
C GLN A 348 -48.34 -39.51 -1.68
N PRO A 349 -48.59 -39.76 -2.99
CA PRO A 349 -48.62 -38.96 -4.23
C PRO A 349 -50.03 -39.08 -4.93
N PRO A 350 -50.22 -38.82 -6.26
CA PRO A 350 -49.87 -39.79 -7.32
C PRO A 350 -49.30 -39.16 -8.62
N LYS A 351 -49.33 -39.92 -9.72
CA LYS A 351 -48.40 -39.96 -10.87
C LYS A 351 -49.17 -39.91 -12.21
N GLN A 352 -48.63 -39.29 -13.27
CA GLN A 352 -48.96 -39.64 -14.67
C GLN A 352 -47.92 -39.16 -15.71
N THR A 353 -48.13 -39.55 -16.98
CA THR A 353 -47.14 -39.64 -18.07
C THR A 353 -47.79 -39.22 -19.42
N GLU A 354 -47.23 -39.33 -20.65
CA GLU A 354 -46.07 -40.07 -21.19
C GLU A 354 -45.54 -39.49 -22.55
N VAL A 355 -44.31 -39.87 -22.93
CA VAL A 355 -43.73 -40.05 -24.31
C VAL A 355 -44.16 -39.16 -25.52
N SER A 356 -43.16 -38.68 -26.28
CA SER A 356 -43.13 -38.84 -27.77
C SER A 356 -41.73 -38.62 -28.40
N LYS A 357 -41.43 -39.37 -29.48
CA LYS A 357 -40.23 -39.28 -30.36
C LYS A 357 -40.57 -39.85 -31.75
N PRO A 358 -40.12 -39.22 -32.85
CA PRO A 358 -39.35 -39.90 -33.93
C PRO A 358 -38.07 -39.09 -34.30
N THR A 359 -36.91 -39.58 -34.81
CA THR A 359 -36.57 -40.55 -35.89
C THR A 359 -36.67 -39.92 -37.29
N ALA A 360 -35.65 -39.89 -38.19
CA ALA A 360 -34.37 -40.62 -38.31
C ALA A 360 -33.15 -39.79 -38.88
N THR A 361 -32.13 -40.47 -39.45
CA THR A 361 -30.81 -40.00 -39.97
C THR A 361 -30.76 -39.68 -41.47
N PRO A 362 -29.67 -39.05 -41.98
CA PRO A 362 -28.77 -39.79 -42.91
C PRO A 362 -27.24 -39.68 -42.64
N LYS A 363 -26.45 -40.36 -43.50
CA LYS A 363 -25.06 -40.85 -43.32
C LYS A 363 -23.91 -39.84 -43.66
N PRO A 364 -22.61 -40.17 -43.42
CA PRO A 364 -21.58 -39.19 -43.08
C PRO A 364 -20.66 -38.70 -44.22
N VAL A 365 -20.03 -37.54 -43.98
CA VAL A 365 -18.80 -37.08 -44.65
C VAL A 365 -17.63 -37.19 -43.66
N GLN A 366 -16.48 -37.71 -44.09
CA GLN A 366 -15.29 -37.87 -43.24
C GLN A 366 -14.64 -36.52 -42.87
N PRO A 367 -14.44 -36.18 -41.59
CA PRO A 367 -13.66 -35.02 -41.20
C PRO A 367 -12.15 -35.31 -41.24
N VAL A 368 -11.41 -34.40 -41.90
CA VAL A 368 -9.94 -34.40 -41.94
C VAL A 368 -9.35 -34.27 -40.53
N LYS A 369 -8.18 -34.91 -40.29
CA LYS A 369 -7.47 -34.90 -38.98
C LYS A 369 -7.36 -33.49 -38.38
N PRO A 370 -7.82 -33.25 -37.13
CA PRO A 370 -7.73 -31.93 -36.51
C PRO A 370 -6.28 -31.56 -36.18
N VAL A 371 -5.77 -30.52 -36.84
CA VAL A 371 -4.49 -29.88 -36.49
C VAL A 371 -4.67 -29.11 -35.18
N LYS A 372 -3.91 -29.46 -34.14
CA LYS A 372 -3.97 -28.78 -32.83
C LYS A 372 -3.72 -27.28 -32.97
N PRO A 373 -4.51 -26.41 -32.31
CA PRO A 373 -4.34 -24.96 -32.41
C PRO A 373 -2.99 -24.51 -31.86
N VAL A 374 -2.20 -23.82 -32.70
CA VAL A 374 -0.90 -23.27 -32.30
C VAL A 374 -1.11 -21.91 -31.63
N SER A 375 -0.55 -21.76 -30.43
CA SER A 375 -0.51 -20.50 -29.65
C SER A 375 -0.19 -19.27 -30.51
N THR A 376 -0.99 -18.22 -30.33
CA THR A 376 -1.09 -17.05 -31.24
C THR A 376 -0.13 -15.89 -30.92
N LYS A 377 0.92 -16.09 -30.11
CA LYS A 377 1.98 -15.08 -29.86
C LYS A 377 3.37 -15.72 -29.87
N PHE A 378 4.42 -14.93 -30.11
CA PHE A 378 5.80 -15.40 -30.05
C PHE A 378 6.34 -15.44 -28.61
N THR A 379 6.82 -16.62 -28.18
CA THR A 379 7.59 -16.76 -26.95
C THR A 379 9.05 -16.41 -27.23
N VAL A 380 9.59 -15.41 -26.52
CA VAL A 380 10.95 -14.89 -26.72
C VAL A 380 11.82 -15.23 -25.51
N LYS A 381 12.94 -15.91 -25.73
CA LYS A 381 13.92 -16.27 -24.67
C LYS A 381 15.28 -15.65 -24.97
N THR A 382 15.90 -15.01 -23.98
CA THR A 382 17.23 -14.42 -24.08
C THR A 382 18.00 -14.53 -22.76
N LYS A 383 19.29 -14.18 -22.75
CA LYS A 383 20.16 -14.26 -21.56
C LYS A 383 20.41 -12.88 -20.95
N ASN A 384 20.54 -12.87 -19.62
CA ASN A 384 21.07 -11.72 -18.88
C ASN A 384 22.53 -11.43 -19.26
N VAL A 385 22.92 -10.16 -19.20
CA VAL A 385 24.24 -9.67 -19.65
C VAL A 385 24.92 -8.84 -18.57
N THR A 386 26.15 -8.38 -18.82
CA THR A 386 26.89 -7.46 -17.93
C THR A 386 27.17 -6.15 -18.65
N TYR A 387 26.97 -5.03 -17.95
CA TYR A 387 27.20 -3.69 -18.48
C TYR A 387 28.65 -3.47 -18.93
N ASN A 388 28.81 -3.04 -20.19
CA ASN A 388 30.10 -2.70 -20.79
C ASN A 388 30.19 -1.25 -21.33
N GLY A 389 29.16 -0.42 -21.12
CA GLY A 389 29.09 0.97 -21.62
C GLY A 389 28.42 1.13 -23.00
N LYS A 390 28.27 0.05 -23.77
CA LYS A 390 27.59 0.03 -25.08
C LYS A 390 26.16 -0.51 -24.95
N ALA A 391 25.36 -0.34 -26.00
CA ALA A 391 24.05 -0.97 -26.10
C ALA A 391 24.17 -2.50 -26.17
N GLN A 392 23.41 -3.22 -25.33
CA GLN A 392 23.42 -4.67 -25.23
C GLN A 392 22.43 -5.30 -26.20
N LYS A 393 22.86 -6.32 -26.96
CA LYS A 393 22.01 -7.08 -27.88
C LYS A 393 22.22 -8.59 -27.64
N PRO A 394 21.72 -9.16 -26.52
CA PRO A 394 21.87 -10.59 -26.25
C PRO A 394 21.15 -11.43 -27.31
N ALA A 395 21.70 -12.61 -27.62
CA ALA A 395 21.10 -13.53 -28.58
C ALA A 395 19.68 -13.96 -28.16
N VAL A 396 18.81 -14.16 -29.16
CA VAL A 396 17.36 -14.35 -28.96
C VAL A 396 16.92 -15.66 -29.60
N ASN A 397 16.24 -16.50 -28.83
CA ASN A 397 15.51 -17.66 -29.34
C ASN A 397 14.01 -17.34 -29.34
N VAL A 398 13.35 -17.51 -30.49
CA VAL A 398 11.92 -17.23 -30.68
C VAL A 398 11.19 -18.53 -30.95
N TYR A 399 9.99 -18.68 -30.40
CA TYR A 399 9.14 -19.86 -30.57
C TYR A 399 7.70 -19.44 -30.87
N ALA A 400 6.97 -20.23 -31.67
CA ALA A 400 5.52 -20.15 -31.80
C ALA A 400 4.95 -21.48 -31.28
N GLY A 401 4.23 -21.43 -30.15
CA GLY A 401 4.03 -22.62 -29.31
C GLY A 401 5.38 -23.27 -29.00
N ASN A 402 5.49 -24.58 -29.23
CA ASN A 402 6.71 -25.36 -28.97
C ASN A 402 7.74 -25.29 -30.11
N LYS A 403 7.39 -24.78 -31.30
CA LYS A 403 8.28 -24.77 -32.46
C LYS A 403 9.22 -23.57 -32.43
N LYS A 404 10.54 -23.82 -32.42
CA LYS A 404 11.55 -22.76 -32.58
C LYS A 404 11.46 -22.16 -34.00
N ILE A 405 11.43 -20.84 -34.07
CA ILE A 405 11.28 -20.07 -35.32
C ILE A 405 12.66 -19.60 -35.79
N SER A 406 12.90 -19.66 -37.11
CA SER A 406 14.12 -19.16 -37.73
C SER A 406 14.10 -17.63 -37.85
N SER A 407 15.25 -16.99 -37.68
CA SER A 407 15.42 -15.53 -37.71
C SER A 407 14.98 -14.86 -39.01
N LYS A 408 14.92 -15.58 -40.13
CA LYS A 408 14.38 -15.05 -41.39
C LYS A 408 12.89 -14.67 -41.30
N TYR A 409 12.13 -15.33 -40.42
CA TYR A 409 10.70 -15.09 -40.20
C TYR A 409 10.39 -14.02 -39.15
N TYR A 410 11.39 -13.28 -38.66
CA TYR A 410 11.15 -12.16 -37.75
C TYR A 410 12.18 -11.03 -37.89
N SER A 411 11.94 -9.96 -37.13
CA SER A 411 12.86 -8.87 -36.84
C SER A 411 13.03 -8.76 -35.33
N VAL A 412 14.19 -8.29 -34.88
CA VAL A 412 14.48 -8.07 -33.45
C VAL A 412 14.90 -6.63 -33.26
N SER A 413 14.25 -5.94 -32.33
CA SER A 413 14.63 -4.62 -31.85
C SER A 413 14.85 -4.65 -30.33
N TYR A 414 15.57 -3.66 -29.81
CA TYR A 414 15.94 -3.60 -28.39
C TYR A 414 15.62 -2.20 -27.85
N LYS A 415 15.05 -2.12 -26.65
CA LYS A 415 14.79 -0.89 -25.90
C LYS A 415 15.48 -0.93 -24.54
N ASN A 416 15.78 0.24 -23.97
CA ASN A 416 16.39 0.40 -22.63
C ASN A 416 17.70 -0.39 -22.42
N ASN A 417 18.40 -0.74 -23.50
CA ASN A 417 19.42 -1.78 -23.50
C ASN A 417 20.85 -1.30 -23.25
N LYS A 418 21.08 -0.02 -22.95
CA LYS A 418 22.43 0.53 -22.71
C LYS A 418 22.83 0.53 -21.23
N ASN A 419 21.90 0.87 -20.34
CA ASN A 419 22.18 1.13 -18.92
C ASN A 419 21.98 -0.11 -18.05
N VAL A 420 22.66 -0.15 -16.90
CA VAL A 420 22.40 -1.17 -15.85
C VAL A 420 20.94 -1.05 -15.40
N GLY A 421 20.20 -2.15 -15.46
CA GLY A 421 18.75 -2.21 -15.25
C GLY A 421 18.14 -3.36 -16.04
N TYR A 422 16.91 -3.19 -16.50
CA TYR A 422 16.26 -4.11 -17.44
C TYR A 422 16.23 -3.50 -18.84
N GLY A 423 16.73 -4.24 -19.82
CA GLY A 423 16.51 -3.98 -21.25
C GLY A 423 15.34 -4.84 -21.76
N THR A 424 14.74 -4.43 -22.87
CA THR A 424 13.65 -5.17 -23.52
C THR A 424 14.05 -5.59 -24.91
N VAL A 425 13.81 -6.85 -25.26
CA VAL A 425 13.86 -7.39 -26.63
C VAL A 425 12.43 -7.40 -27.17
N VAL A 426 12.20 -6.84 -28.35
CA VAL A 426 10.90 -6.88 -29.05
C VAL A 426 11.10 -7.58 -30.40
N VAL A 427 10.26 -8.58 -30.65
CA VAL A 427 10.28 -9.41 -31.85
C VAL A 427 8.98 -9.19 -32.62
N LYS A 428 9.09 -8.87 -33.91
CA LYS A 428 7.95 -8.81 -34.85
C LYS A 428 8.16 -9.82 -35.97
N GLY A 429 7.16 -10.65 -36.24
CA GLY A 429 7.20 -11.65 -37.30
C GLY A 429 7.19 -11.05 -38.70
N LYS A 430 7.43 -11.90 -39.70
CA LYS A 430 7.49 -11.57 -41.13
C LYS A 430 6.84 -12.70 -41.96
N GLY A 431 6.36 -12.37 -43.16
CA GLY A 431 5.72 -13.33 -44.06
C GLY A 431 4.50 -13.97 -43.40
N SER A 432 4.39 -15.31 -43.46
CA SER A 432 3.33 -16.07 -42.78
C SER A 432 3.25 -15.87 -41.26
N TYR A 433 4.30 -15.33 -40.63
CA TYR A 433 4.31 -14.98 -39.22
C TYR A 433 4.08 -13.47 -38.94
N ALA A 434 3.75 -12.64 -39.95
CA ALA A 434 3.65 -11.18 -39.80
C ALA A 434 2.65 -10.72 -38.72
N LYS A 435 1.56 -11.48 -38.50
CA LYS A 435 0.57 -11.22 -37.44
C LYS A 435 1.07 -11.51 -36.01
N TYR A 436 2.24 -12.14 -35.86
CA TYR A 436 2.78 -12.51 -34.56
C TYR A 436 3.84 -11.52 -34.09
N SER A 437 3.75 -11.15 -32.83
CA SER A 437 4.80 -10.43 -32.12
C SER A 437 5.02 -11.06 -30.74
N GLY A 438 6.12 -10.67 -30.10
CA GLY A 438 6.49 -11.11 -28.77
C GLY A 438 7.58 -10.21 -28.21
N PHE A 439 7.74 -10.20 -26.90
CA PHE A 439 8.83 -9.47 -26.25
C PHE A 439 9.31 -10.23 -25.01
N THR A 440 10.48 -9.86 -24.52
CA THR A 440 11.00 -10.33 -23.23
C THR A 440 11.93 -9.28 -22.64
N THR A 441 12.07 -9.25 -21.32
CA THR A 441 13.07 -8.41 -20.65
C THR A 441 14.36 -9.19 -20.41
N PHE A 442 15.46 -8.48 -20.20
CA PHE A 442 16.73 -9.07 -19.78
C PHE A 442 17.48 -8.14 -18.85
N LYS A 443 18.16 -8.72 -17.87
CA LYS A 443 18.91 -8.00 -16.84
C LYS A 443 20.29 -7.60 -17.37
N ILE A 444 20.58 -6.31 -17.31
CA ILE A 444 21.91 -5.74 -17.56
C ILE A 444 22.58 -5.55 -16.20
N ASN A 445 23.38 -6.54 -15.80
CA ASN A 445 24.01 -6.59 -14.49
C ASN A 445 25.16 -5.59 -14.34
N LEU A 446 25.44 -5.20 -13.09
CA LEU A 446 26.59 -4.37 -12.72
C LEU A 446 27.91 -5.06 -13.05
N LYS A 447 28.86 -4.31 -13.64
CA LYS A 447 30.24 -4.77 -13.81
C LYS A 447 30.91 -4.94 -12.44
N LYS A 448 31.41 -6.15 -12.17
CA LYS A 448 32.12 -6.49 -10.93
C LYS A 448 33.38 -5.63 -10.78
N VAL A 449 33.59 -5.08 -9.57
CA VAL A 449 34.76 -4.27 -9.19
C VAL A 449 35.80 -5.12 -8.44
N SER A 450 37.06 -4.75 -8.56
CA SER A 450 38.19 -5.39 -7.88
C SER A 450 39.09 -4.37 -7.19
N LEU A 451 39.63 -4.74 -6.02
CA LEU A 451 40.65 -3.95 -5.32
C LEU A 451 41.96 -4.00 -6.11
N SER A 452 42.53 -2.84 -6.43
CA SER A 452 43.87 -2.76 -7.02
C SER A 452 44.93 -2.91 -5.92
N SER A 453 44.85 -2.17 -4.82
CA SER A 453 45.77 -2.30 -3.68
C SER A 453 45.15 -1.85 -2.36
N VAL A 454 45.79 -2.22 -1.25
CA VAL A 454 45.51 -1.70 0.10
C VAL A 454 46.87 -1.36 0.73
N LYS A 455 47.09 -0.09 1.10
CA LYS A 455 48.36 0.40 1.64
C LYS A 455 48.25 0.72 3.14
N ALA A 456 49.24 0.31 3.92
CA ALA A 456 49.33 0.54 5.36
C ALA A 456 49.89 1.94 5.68
N GLN A 457 49.32 2.60 6.70
CA GLN A 457 49.80 3.87 7.26
C GLN A 457 49.65 3.87 8.80
N LYS A 458 50.27 4.84 9.49
CA LYS A 458 50.18 4.95 10.97
C LYS A 458 48.72 5.17 11.40
N LYS A 459 48.14 4.22 12.13
CA LYS A 459 46.72 4.19 12.54
C LYS A 459 45.70 4.37 11.38
N LYS A 460 46.09 4.05 10.14
CA LYS A 460 45.34 4.35 8.89
C LYS A 460 45.55 3.26 7.83
N MET A 461 44.63 3.11 6.89
CA MET A 461 44.87 2.35 5.64
C MET A 461 44.23 3.06 4.44
N VAL A 462 44.84 2.95 3.26
CA VAL A 462 44.30 3.49 2.00
C VAL A 462 43.96 2.34 1.05
N VAL A 463 42.69 2.26 0.68
CA VAL A 463 42.13 1.22 -0.19
C VAL A 463 41.95 1.80 -1.59
N TYR A 464 42.39 1.09 -2.63
CA TYR A 464 42.33 1.52 -4.03
C TYR A 464 41.59 0.50 -4.92
N TRP A 465 40.92 0.98 -5.96
CA TRP A 465 40.26 0.15 -6.99
C TRP A 465 40.28 0.83 -8.36
N LYS A 466 40.09 0.05 -9.43
CA LYS A 466 39.78 0.60 -10.77
C LYS A 466 38.29 0.95 -10.81
N LYS A 467 37.93 2.12 -11.37
CA LYS A 467 36.52 2.53 -11.54
C LYS A 467 35.80 1.52 -12.45
N THR A 468 34.54 1.22 -12.14
CA THR A 468 33.60 0.57 -13.07
C THR A 468 32.55 1.59 -13.50
N GLY A 469 31.93 1.40 -14.66
CA GLY A 469 30.82 2.24 -15.14
C GLY A 469 29.44 1.74 -14.71
N GLY A 470 28.41 2.56 -14.92
CA GLY A 470 26.98 2.20 -14.75
C GLY A 470 26.46 2.13 -13.31
N ASN A 471 27.34 2.05 -12.31
CA ASN A 471 27.00 2.07 -10.88
C ASN A 471 26.74 3.50 -10.36
N HIS A 472 26.09 3.61 -9.19
CA HIS A 472 26.00 4.88 -8.45
C HIS A 472 27.13 5.00 -7.41
N GLY A 473 27.75 3.89 -7.02
CA GLY A 473 28.86 3.91 -6.10
C GLY A 473 29.42 2.55 -5.73
N TYR A 474 30.24 2.56 -4.68
CA TYR A 474 30.91 1.39 -4.12
C TYR A 474 30.62 1.25 -2.62
N GLN A 475 30.59 0.00 -2.15
CA GLN A 475 30.74 -0.32 -0.74
C GLN A 475 32.10 -0.97 -0.53
N VAL A 476 32.95 -0.32 0.28
CA VAL A 476 34.19 -0.91 0.81
C VAL A 476 33.89 -1.42 2.21
N GLN A 477 34.09 -2.71 2.44
CA GLN A 477 33.88 -3.34 3.73
C GLN A 477 35.21 -3.87 4.28
N TYR A 478 35.46 -3.65 5.56
CA TYR A 478 36.67 -4.08 6.25
C TYR A 478 36.37 -4.72 7.60
N SER A 479 37.22 -5.65 8.02
CA SER A 479 37.06 -6.45 9.25
C SER A 479 38.42 -6.96 9.74
N THR A 480 38.52 -7.30 11.03
CA THR A 480 39.66 -8.07 11.57
C THR A 480 39.53 -9.58 11.31
N SER A 481 38.34 -10.08 10.96
CA SER A 481 38.06 -11.47 10.59
C SER A 481 38.22 -11.67 9.08
N LYS A 482 38.98 -12.71 8.69
CA LYS A 482 39.16 -13.13 7.28
C LYS A 482 37.83 -13.51 6.60
N ARG A 483 36.89 -14.05 7.39
CA ARG A 483 35.55 -14.46 6.94
C ARG A 483 34.53 -13.33 6.98
N PHE A 484 34.89 -12.13 7.47
CA PHE A 484 33.97 -11.02 7.73
C PHE A 484 32.81 -11.40 8.66
N SER A 485 33.11 -12.22 9.68
CA SER A 485 32.15 -12.70 10.69
C SER A 485 31.99 -11.77 11.90
N SER A 486 32.95 -10.88 12.15
CA SER A 486 32.96 -9.97 13.31
C SER A 486 33.66 -8.65 12.98
N ASN A 487 33.45 -7.60 13.79
CA ASN A 487 34.08 -6.28 13.64
C ASN A 487 33.97 -5.68 12.22
N VAL A 488 32.84 -5.92 11.55
CA VAL A 488 32.65 -5.58 10.14
C VAL A 488 32.18 -4.13 10.01
N LYS A 489 32.99 -3.29 9.37
CA LYS A 489 32.68 -1.87 9.10
C LYS A 489 32.56 -1.65 7.59
N THR A 490 31.59 -0.83 7.17
CA THR A 490 31.28 -0.59 5.75
C THR A 490 31.26 0.89 5.44
N VAL A 491 31.93 1.31 4.36
CA VAL A 491 31.95 2.68 3.85
C VAL A 491 31.25 2.71 2.49
N ARG A 492 30.25 3.58 2.34
CA ARG A 492 29.60 3.89 1.05
C ARG A 492 30.33 5.06 0.38
N LEU A 493 30.57 4.96 -0.93
CA LEU A 493 31.34 5.90 -1.73
C LEU A 493 30.63 6.14 -3.07
N SER A 494 30.70 7.37 -3.61
CA SER A 494 30.14 7.67 -4.94
C SER A 494 30.97 7.09 -6.10
N ALA A 495 30.34 6.88 -7.27
CA ALA A 495 30.93 6.22 -8.44
C ALA A 495 32.24 6.85 -8.94
N GLY A 496 32.45 8.15 -8.71
CA GLY A 496 33.64 8.87 -9.13
C GLY A 496 34.92 8.53 -8.35
N LYS A 497 34.81 7.96 -7.13
CA LYS A 497 35.96 7.65 -6.27
C LYS A 497 36.75 6.45 -6.79
N LYS A 498 38.09 6.54 -6.70
CA LYS A 498 39.07 5.47 -7.01
C LYS A 498 39.82 4.93 -5.77
N SER A 499 39.60 5.56 -4.61
CA SER A 499 40.22 5.20 -3.35
C SER A 499 39.40 5.70 -2.15
N VAL A 500 39.68 5.13 -0.96
CA VAL A 500 39.24 5.64 0.34
C VAL A 500 40.33 5.48 1.39
N THR A 501 40.51 6.49 2.23
CA THR A 501 41.41 6.44 3.40
C THR A 501 40.58 6.16 4.65
N ILE A 502 40.76 4.97 5.23
CA ILE A 502 40.17 4.58 6.51
C ILE A 502 41.09 5.09 7.62
N LYS A 503 40.59 6.01 8.44
CA LYS A 503 41.32 6.65 9.55
C LYS A 503 40.91 6.04 10.90
N ASN A 504 41.65 6.42 11.95
CA ASN A 504 41.34 6.13 13.35
C ASN A 504 41.14 4.63 13.64
N ILE A 505 42.00 3.80 13.03
CA ILE A 505 42.06 2.35 13.27
C ILE A 505 43.32 2.01 14.08
N PRO A 506 43.27 1.06 15.02
CA PRO A 506 44.43 0.61 15.78
C PRO A 506 45.65 0.28 14.91
N ALA A 507 46.82 0.70 15.37
CA ALA A 507 48.13 0.35 14.80
C ALA A 507 48.43 -1.15 14.98
N LYS A 508 49.38 -1.70 14.21
CA LYS A 508 49.87 -3.08 14.27
C LYS A 508 48.80 -4.20 14.10
N LYS A 509 47.53 -3.89 13.82
CA LYS A 509 46.44 -4.87 13.61
C LYS A 509 46.28 -5.27 12.14
N ARG A 510 45.89 -6.51 11.88
CA ARG A 510 45.59 -7.02 10.52
C ARG A 510 44.13 -6.77 10.18
N TYR A 511 43.89 -6.25 8.98
CA TYR A 511 42.56 -6.01 8.42
C TYR A 511 42.39 -6.71 7.07
N TYR A 512 41.21 -7.25 6.85
CA TYR A 512 40.73 -7.78 5.58
C TYR A 512 39.75 -6.79 4.97
N VAL A 513 39.84 -6.57 3.65
CA VAL A 513 39.06 -5.56 2.92
C VAL A 513 38.48 -6.19 1.66
N ARG A 514 37.19 -5.95 1.39
CA ARG A 514 36.48 -6.34 0.16
C ARG A 514 35.64 -5.18 -0.37
N ILE A 515 35.39 -5.15 -1.68
CA ILE A 515 34.61 -4.09 -2.34
C ILE A 515 33.48 -4.69 -3.20
N ARG A 516 32.36 -3.99 -3.32
CA ARG A 516 31.31 -4.26 -4.31
C ARG A 516 30.76 -2.96 -4.91
N SER A 517 30.30 -2.99 -6.15
CA SER A 517 29.58 -1.88 -6.78
C SER A 517 28.11 -1.91 -6.37
N TYR A 518 27.43 -0.77 -6.34
CA TYR A 518 25.98 -0.68 -6.14
C TYR A 518 25.30 0.32 -7.09
N LYS A 519 24.01 0.11 -7.36
CA LYS A 519 23.16 1.03 -8.12
C LYS A 519 21.72 0.95 -7.64
N LYS A 520 21.03 2.08 -7.48
CA LYS A 520 19.57 2.11 -7.31
C LYS A 520 18.91 1.89 -8.69
N VAL A 521 18.05 0.90 -8.82
CA VAL A 521 17.29 0.55 -10.02
C VAL A 521 15.82 0.42 -9.59
N GLY A 522 14.99 1.39 -9.98
CA GLY A 522 13.70 1.61 -9.31
C GLY A 522 13.92 1.83 -7.81
N ASN A 523 13.13 1.20 -6.96
CA ASN A 523 13.26 1.29 -5.50
C ASN A 523 14.30 0.32 -4.91
N LYS A 524 14.79 -0.67 -5.66
CA LYS A 524 15.73 -1.69 -5.18
C LYS A 524 17.20 -1.29 -5.43
N ILE A 525 18.10 -1.50 -4.46
CA ILE A 525 19.55 -1.32 -4.66
C ILE A 525 20.18 -2.63 -5.12
N TRP A 526 20.66 -2.66 -6.35
CA TRP A 526 21.43 -3.78 -6.89
C TRP A 526 22.88 -3.69 -6.43
N TYR A 527 23.44 -4.84 -6.06
CA TYR A 527 24.84 -4.98 -5.67
C TYR A 527 25.54 -6.01 -6.56
N THR A 528 26.82 -5.82 -6.82
CA THR A 528 27.66 -6.94 -7.29
C THR A 528 27.93 -7.89 -6.12
N GLY A 529 28.22 -9.15 -6.41
CA GLY A 529 28.94 -10.00 -5.45
C GLY A 529 30.25 -9.34 -5.02
N TRP A 530 30.70 -9.62 -3.79
CA TRP A 530 31.94 -9.06 -3.24
C TRP A 530 33.16 -9.43 -4.10
N SER A 531 34.16 -8.55 -4.11
CA SER A 531 35.49 -8.84 -4.66
C SER A 531 36.19 -9.95 -3.87
N LYS A 532 37.22 -10.57 -4.46
CA LYS A 532 38.25 -11.25 -3.66
C LYS A 532 38.78 -10.26 -2.61
N ALA A 533 38.95 -10.71 -1.38
CA ALA A 533 39.43 -9.86 -0.30
C ALA A 533 40.95 -9.65 -0.40
N LYS A 534 41.43 -8.44 -0.08
CA LYS A 534 42.84 -8.16 0.19
C LYS A 534 43.04 -7.94 1.68
N ASN A 535 44.26 -8.06 2.19
CA ASN A 535 44.55 -7.83 3.60
C ASN A 535 45.79 -6.94 3.77
N VAL A 536 45.90 -6.29 4.92
CA VAL A 536 46.99 -5.38 5.28
C VAL A 536 47.19 -5.38 6.81
N ARG A 537 48.42 -5.14 7.28
CA ARG A 537 48.69 -4.83 8.69
C ARG A 537 48.92 -3.32 8.81
N THR A 538 48.20 -2.63 9.71
CA THR A 538 48.42 -1.19 9.95
C THR A 538 49.79 -0.92 10.57
N LYS A 539 50.36 0.25 10.28
CA LYS A 539 51.58 0.72 10.94
C LYS A 539 51.22 1.43 12.26
#